data_AF-A0AAE3T6A1-F1
#
_entry.id   AF-A0AAE3T6A1-F1
#
_cell.length_a   1.000
_cell.length_b   1.000
_cell.length_c   1.000
_cell.angle_alpha   90.00
_cell.angle_beta   90.00
_cell.angle_gamma   90.00
#
_symmetry.space_group_name_H-M   'P 1'
#
loop_
_entity.id
_entity.type
_entity.pdbx_description
1 polymer ?
#
loop_
_entity_poly.entity_id
_entity_poly.type
_entity_poly.pdbx_seq_one_letter_code
_entity_poly.pdbx_strand_id
1 'polypeptide(L)'
;MKITADIQRLEPGALVELFELDATAVGGDMRRFHGYAQVGSIWWAGNEYGPWPIEATGFERTGQGQQPAPRLAVGNVDGSISALCLYTDDLVGAKVRRRRTLGRFLDARNFPEGNPEADPAEELPVEVWFVEQKTAETKETVEFELSSALDFNGVQLPRRQIVANVCGWLTVGGYRGPECGYTGAAMFDRDDNPVGDPSLDRCGGRLSSCKCRFGANEPLPIGAFPAADLIRT
;
A
#
# COMPACT_ATOMS: atom_id res chain seq x y z
N MET A 1 -12.22 20.10 -13.89
CA MET A 1 -10.74 20.13 -13.99
C MET A 1 -10.39 20.60 -15.37
N LYS A 2 -9.75 21.77 -15.47
CA LYS A 2 -9.30 22.34 -16.75
C LYS A 2 -8.24 21.45 -17.39
N ILE A 3 -7.39 20.81 -16.58
CA ILE A 3 -6.29 19.95 -17.04
C ILE A 3 -6.77 18.79 -17.91
N THR A 4 -7.93 18.18 -17.62
CA THR A 4 -8.47 17.07 -18.42
C THR A 4 -8.89 17.52 -19.82
N ALA A 5 -9.48 18.71 -19.95
CA ALA A 5 -9.86 19.29 -21.23
C ALA A 5 -8.63 19.83 -21.99
N ASP A 6 -7.65 20.32 -21.25
CA ASP A 6 -6.43 20.92 -21.78
C ASP A 6 -5.45 19.90 -22.36
N ILE A 7 -5.31 18.74 -21.73
CA ILE A 7 -4.48 17.63 -22.24
C ILE A 7 -5.03 17.08 -23.57
N GLN A 8 -6.33 17.25 -23.83
CA GLN A 8 -6.96 16.82 -25.07
C GLN A 8 -6.81 17.83 -26.22
N ARG A 9 -6.20 19.00 -25.99
CA ARG A 9 -5.90 19.99 -27.04
C ARG A 9 -4.73 19.53 -27.91
N LEU A 10 -4.64 20.08 -29.12
CA LEU A 10 -3.53 19.84 -30.04
C LEU A 10 -2.18 20.27 -29.46
N GLU A 11 -2.16 21.35 -28.67
CA GLU A 11 -0.97 21.85 -27.97
C GLU A 11 -1.28 22.00 -26.47
N PRO A 12 -1.19 20.91 -25.70
CA PRO A 12 -1.51 20.91 -24.28
C PRO A 12 -0.45 21.65 -23.43
N GLY A 13 0.74 21.92 -24.00
CA GLY A 13 1.88 22.51 -23.31
C GLY A 13 2.84 21.45 -22.74
N ALA A 14 3.84 21.89 -21.98
CA ALA A 14 4.83 20.99 -21.38
C ALA A 14 4.24 20.24 -20.18
N LEU A 15 4.26 18.90 -20.24
CA LEU A 15 3.93 18.05 -19.11
C LEU A 15 5.10 18.05 -18.12
N VAL A 16 4.82 18.39 -16.87
CA VAL A 16 5.78 18.43 -15.77
C VAL A 16 5.54 17.24 -14.86
N GLU A 17 6.59 16.47 -14.62
CA GLU A 17 6.61 15.27 -13.80
C GLU A 17 7.47 15.49 -12.55
N LEU A 18 6.88 15.25 -11.40
CA LEU A 18 7.48 15.49 -10.09
C LEU A 18 7.34 14.22 -9.23
N PHE A 19 8.33 13.94 -8.40
CA PHE A 19 8.38 12.75 -7.57
C PHE A 19 8.52 13.11 -6.09
N GLU A 20 7.77 12.40 -5.25
CA GLU A 20 7.92 12.42 -3.80
C GLU A 20 8.27 11.02 -3.31
N LEU A 21 9.38 10.88 -2.59
CA LEU A 21 9.70 9.68 -1.81
C LEU A 21 9.33 9.96 -0.35
N ASP A 22 8.38 9.21 0.17
CA ASP A 22 7.95 9.24 1.56
C ASP A 22 8.43 7.96 2.26
N ALA A 23 9.61 8.06 2.87
CA ALA A 23 10.27 6.99 3.63
C ALA A 23 9.98 7.05 5.14
N THR A 24 9.04 7.89 5.59
CA THR A 24 8.74 8.10 7.01
C THR A 24 8.27 6.83 7.72
N ALA A 25 7.55 5.95 7.01
CA ALA A 25 7.10 4.67 7.52
C ALA A 25 8.24 3.65 7.76
N VAL A 26 9.37 3.83 7.08
CA VAL A 26 10.54 2.94 7.15
C VAL A 26 11.72 3.59 7.89
N GLY A 27 11.46 4.68 8.61
CA GLY A 27 12.44 5.39 9.44
C GLY A 27 13.28 6.45 8.72
N GLY A 28 13.02 6.70 7.42
CA GLY A 28 13.66 7.76 6.64
C GLY A 28 12.86 9.06 6.58
N ASP A 29 13.34 10.00 5.78
CA ASP A 29 12.71 11.32 5.57
C ASP A 29 11.90 11.39 4.27
N MET A 30 11.04 12.41 4.17
CA MET A 30 10.38 12.76 2.92
C MET A 30 11.34 13.55 2.00
N ARG A 31 11.46 13.14 0.74
CA ARG A 31 12.27 13.79 -0.29
C ARG A 31 11.42 14.13 -1.51
N ARG A 32 11.67 15.28 -2.13
CA ARG A 32 10.95 15.77 -3.31
C ARG A 32 11.93 16.12 -4.41
N PHE A 33 11.73 15.58 -5.60
CA PHE A 33 12.71 15.70 -6.68
C PHE A 33 12.09 15.61 -8.07
N HIS A 34 12.85 16.03 -9.08
CA HIS A 34 12.51 15.90 -10.50
C HIS A 34 13.75 15.54 -11.34
N GLY A 35 13.52 14.93 -12.52
CA GLY A 35 14.59 14.46 -13.41
C GLY A 35 15.00 15.42 -14.53
N TYR A 36 14.42 16.62 -14.61
CA TYR A 36 14.74 17.57 -15.68
C TYR A 36 16.19 18.04 -15.65
N ALA A 37 16.92 17.77 -16.73
CA ALA A 37 18.26 18.30 -16.93
C ALA A 37 18.23 19.82 -17.12
N GLN A 38 19.20 20.53 -16.54
CA GLN A 38 19.37 21.98 -16.69
C GLN A 38 18.22 22.84 -16.16
N VAL A 39 17.29 22.27 -15.39
CA VAL A 39 16.24 22.99 -14.68
C VAL A 39 16.61 23.02 -13.20
N GLY A 40 16.53 24.20 -12.57
CA GLY A 40 16.71 24.35 -11.12
C GLY A 40 15.49 23.82 -10.34
N SER A 41 15.38 24.18 -9.07
CA SER A 41 14.25 23.74 -8.25
C SER A 41 12.90 24.15 -8.82
N ILE A 42 11.94 23.23 -8.86
CA ILE A 42 10.56 23.47 -9.27
C ILE A 42 9.68 23.58 -8.01
N TRP A 43 8.85 24.62 -7.94
CA TRP A 43 7.88 24.85 -6.88
C TRP A 43 6.49 24.38 -7.32
N TRP A 44 5.90 23.46 -6.56
CA TRP A 44 4.55 22.95 -6.82
C TRP A 44 3.76 22.81 -5.53
N ALA A 45 2.56 23.41 -5.50
CA ALA A 45 1.67 23.41 -4.35
C ALA A 45 2.38 23.85 -3.05
N GLY A 46 3.25 24.86 -3.16
CA GLY A 46 4.03 25.42 -2.06
C GLY A 46 5.26 24.60 -1.64
N ASN A 47 5.56 23.47 -2.30
CA ASN A 47 6.69 22.62 -1.98
C ASN A 47 7.79 22.74 -3.04
N GLU A 48 9.05 22.71 -2.59
CA GLU A 48 10.22 22.67 -3.46
C GLU A 48 10.53 21.23 -3.89
N TYR A 49 10.76 21.05 -5.19
CA TYR A 49 11.26 19.84 -5.82
C TYR A 49 12.63 20.14 -6.39
N GLY A 50 13.66 19.51 -5.84
CA GLY A 50 15.03 19.72 -6.29
C GLY A 50 15.39 18.89 -7.53
N PRO A 51 16.35 19.34 -8.35
CA PRO A 51 16.88 18.51 -9.43
C PRO A 51 17.62 17.31 -8.85
N TRP A 52 17.27 16.11 -9.31
CA TRP A 52 18.00 14.88 -9.00
C TRP A 52 18.07 14.00 -10.25
N PRO A 53 19.23 13.39 -10.55
CA PRO A 53 19.35 12.46 -11.67
C PRO A 53 18.46 11.25 -11.42
N ILE A 54 17.33 11.17 -12.13
CA ILE A 54 16.41 10.05 -12.07
C ILE A 54 15.98 9.61 -13.46
N GLU A 55 15.72 8.32 -13.60
CA GLU A 55 15.08 7.74 -14.77
C GLU A 55 13.92 6.85 -14.30
N ALA A 56 12.72 7.16 -14.78
CA ALA A 56 11.48 6.55 -14.34
C ALA A 56 10.76 5.94 -15.54
N THR A 57 10.64 4.61 -15.59
CA THR A 57 10.07 3.87 -16.72
C THR A 57 9.05 2.82 -16.26
N GLY A 58 8.19 2.36 -17.17
CA GLY A 58 7.22 1.29 -16.87
C GLY A 58 5.98 1.69 -16.07
N PHE A 59 5.70 2.99 -15.95
CA PHE A 59 4.48 3.52 -15.31
C PHE A 59 3.25 3.42 -16.24
N GLU A 60 2.85 2.20 -16.56
CA GLU A 60 1.67 1.94 -17.38
C GLU A 60 0.40 1.97 -16.54
N ARG A 61 -0.76 2.22 -17.17
CA ARG A 61 -2.06 2.04 -16.54
C ARG A 61 -2.76 0.88 -17.21
N THR A 62 -2.63 -0.31 -16.63
CA THR A 62 -3.27 -1.52 -17.16
C THR A 62 -4.67 -1.69 -16.55
N GLY A 63 -5.65 -2.00 -17.38
CA GLY A 63 -7.01 -2.35 -16.94
C GLY A 63 -7.23 -3.85 -16.80
N GLN A 64 -6.25 -4.68 -17.17
CA GLN A 64 -6.36 -6.14 -17.21
C GLN A 64 -5.22 -6.81 -16.43
N GLY A 65 -5.61 -7.56 -15.39
CA GLY A 65 -4.82 -8.63 -14.77
C GLY A 65 -3.56 -8.21 -14.02
N GLN A 66 -2.46 -8.02 -14.76
CA GLN A 66 -1.15 -7.81 -14.17
C GLN A 66 -0.92 -6.32 -13.90
N GLN A 67 -0.67 -5.99 -12.63
CA GLN A 67 -0.20 -4.66 -12.28
C GLN A 67 1.21 -4.48 -12.87
N PRO A 68 1.52 -3.30 -13.43
CA PRO A 68 2.86 -3.01 -13.91
C PRO A 68 3.83 -2.94 -12.74
N ALA A 69 5.10 -3.23 -13.03
CA ALA A 69 6.22 -3.07 -12.11
C ALA A 69 7.16 -1.97 -12.64
N PRO A 70 6.86 -0.68 -12.37
CA PRO A 70 7.69 0.41 -12.84
C PRO A 70 9.10 0.33 -12.24
N ARG A 71 10.08 0.89 -12.96
CA ARG A 71 11.45 1.00 -12.50
C ARG A 71 11.81 2.44 -12.26
N LEU A 72 12.46 2.69 -11.13
CA LEU A 72 13.00 3.99 -10.76
C LEU A 72 14.51 3.85 -10.52
N ALA A 73 15.29 4.39 -11.45
CA ALA A 73 16.73 4.54 -11.31
C ALA A 73 17.04 5.92 -10.74
N VAL A 74 17.86 5.97 -9.70
CA VAL A 74 18.22 7.19 -8.96
C VAL A 74 19.74 7.28 -8.92
N GLY A 75 20.28 8.42 -9.34
CA GLY A 75 21.73 8.65 -9.26
C GLY A 75 22.20 8.69 -7.81
N ASN A 76 23.28 7.95 -7.56
CA ASN A 76 23.88 7.74 -6.25
C ASN A 76 24.97 8.79 -5.95
N VAL A 77 24.58 10.06 -6.00
CA VAL A 77 25.51 11.18 -5.78
C VAL A 77 26.15 11.05 -4.39
N ASP A 78 27.48 10.99 -4.35
CA ASP A 78 28.30 10.81 -3.15
C ASP A 78 27.94 9.58 -2.28
N GLY A 79 27.31 8.55 -2.86
CA GLY A 79 26.87 7.37 -2.11
C GLY A 79 25.67 7.61 -1.19
N SER A 80 24.99 8.76 -1.31
CA SER A 80 23.90 9.16 -0.42
C SER A 80 22.69 8.21 -0.48
N ILE A 81 22.39 7.64 -1.65
CA ILE A 81 21.28 6.70 -1.82
C ILE A 81 21.66 5.34 -1.23
N SER A 82 22.87 4.85 -1.48
CA SER A 82 23.37 3.62 -0.83
C SER A 82 23.34 3.73 0.70
N ALA A 83 23.77 4.86 1.26
CA ALA A 83 23.72 5.09 2.70
C ALA A 83 22.27 5.10 3.23
N LEU A 84 21.34 5.68 2.47
CA LEU A 84 19.92 5.67 2.81
C LEU A 84 19.36 4.24 2.80
N CYS A 85 19.66 3.47 1.75
CA CYS A 85 19.28 2.07 1.65
C CYS A 85 19.81 1.24 2.84
N LEU A 86 21.07 1.43 3.24
CA LEU A 86 21.62 0.74 4.42
C LEU A 86 20.91 1.11 5.73
N TYR A 87 20.43 2.35 5.85
CA TYR A 87 19.75 2.84 7.05
C TYR A 87 18.28 2.38 7.12
N THR A 88 17.58 2.29 5.98
CA THR A 88 16.14 1.99 5.91
C THR A 88 15.82 0.61 5.35
N ASP A 89 16.78 -0.32 5.38
CA ASP A 89 16.64 -1.67 4.81
C ASP A 89 16.12 -1.66 3.36
N ASP A 90 16.91 -1.04 2.48
CA ASP A 90 16.68 -0.89 1.04
C ASP A 90 15.41 -0.11 0.65
N LEU A 91 14.86 0.69 1.58
CA LEU A 91 13.66 1.52 1.38
C LEU A 91 12.39 0.69 1.07
N VAL A 92 12.42 -0.62 1.32
CA VAL A 92 11.30 -1.52 1.02
C VAL A 92 10.05 -1.06 1.79
N GLY A 93 8.95 -0.83 1.08
CA GLY A 93 7.70 -0.31 1.63
C GLY A 93 7.61 1.22 1.70
N ALA A 94 8.66 1.96 1.34
CA ALA A 94 8.58 3.41 1.17
C ALA A 94 7.61 3.77 0.02
N LYS A 95 6.92 4.90 0.15
CA LYS A 95 5.95 5.34 -0.85
C LYS A 95 6.60 6.29 -1.85
N VAL A 96 6.42 6.03 -3.13
CA VAL A 96 6.80 6.93 -4.21
C VAL A 96 5.53 7.49 -4.83
N ARG A 97 5.34 8.81 -4.77
CA ARG A 97 4.26 9.50 -5.47
C ARG A 97 4.80 10.14 -6.73
N ARG A 98 4.17 9.86 -7.87
CA ARG A 98 4.40 10.56 -9.13
C ARG A 98 3.25 11.53 -9.37
N ARG A 99 3.58 12.82 -9.38
CA ARG A 99 2.67 13.91 -9.70
C ARG A 99 2.94 14.39 -11.11
N ARG A 100 1.87 14.68 -11.84
CA ARG A 100 1.97 15.22 -13.20
C ARG A 100 1.01 16.38 -13.36
N THR A 101 1.53 17.49 -13.84
CA THR A 101 0.74 18.70 -14.15
C THR A 101 1.26 19.32 -15.45
N LEU A 102 0.63 20.39 -15.92
CA LEU A 102 1.14 21.19 -17.02
C LEU A 102 1.98 22.34 -16.48
N GLY A 103 3.06 22.69 -17.18
CA GLY A 103 3.99 23.75 -16.75
C GLY A 103 3.32 25.10 -16.48
N ARG A 104 2.22 25.41 -17.17
CA ARG A 104 1.42 26.63 -16.95
C ARG A 104 0.71 26.69 -15.60
N PHE A 105 0.48 25.57 -14.93
CA PHE A 105 -0.19 25.55 -13.63
C PHE A 105 0.80 25.68 -12.47
N LEU A 106 2.11 25.61 -12.74
CA LEU A 106 3.15 25.67 -11.72
C LEU A 106 3.10 26.97 -10.90
N ASP A 107 3.57 26.92 -9.66
CA ASP A 107 3.54 28.06 -8.75
C ASP A 107 4.24 29.29 -9.35
N ALA A 108 3.75 30.49 -9.03
CA ALA A 108 4.30 31.77 -9.50
C ALA A 108 5.80 31.93 -9.22
N ARG A 109 6.31 31.29 -8.17
CA ARG A 109 7.72 31.35 -7.77
C ARG A 109 8.70 30.78 -8.82
N ASN A 110 8.20 29.95 -9.74
CA ASN A 110 9.02 29.39 -10.82
C ASN A 110 9.33 30.42 -11.92
N PHE A 111 8.59 31.54 -11.97
CA PHE A 111 8.63 32.49 -13.07
C PHE A 111 9.06 33.88 -12.56
N PRO A 112 10.03 34.56 -13.21
CA PRO A 112 10.48 35.89 -12.78
C PRO A 112 9.36 36.94 -12.69
N GLU A 113 8.34 36.84 -13.56
CA GLU A 113 7.19 37.75 -13.61
C GLU A 113 5.97 37.22 -12.85
N GLY A 114 6.11 36.09 -12.14
CA GLY A 114 5.00 35.36 -11.55
C GLY A 114 4.22 34.52 -12.55
N ASN A 115 3.15 33.88 -12.08
CA ASN A 115 2.27 33.07 -12.92
C ASN A 115 0.80 33.29 -12.54
N PRO A 116 -0.01 33.94 -13.39
CA PRO A 116 -1.44 34.13 -13.15
C PRO A 116 -2.26 32.85 -13.38
N GLU A 117 -1.72 31.86 -14.08
CA GLU A 117 -2.35 30.56 -14.32
C GLU A 117 -1.99 29.52 -13.25
N ALA A 118 -1.22 29.90 -12.22
CA ALA A 118 -0.85 28.99 -11.14
C ALA A 118 -2.09 28.43 -10.45
N ASP A 119 -2.23 27.10 -10.47
CA ASP A 119 -3.37 26.41 -9.85
C ASP A 119 -2.92 25.05 -9.29
N PRO A 120 -2.74 24.92 -7.96
CA PRO A 120 -2.28 23.67 -7.36
C PRO A 120 -3.32 22.55 -7.39
N ALA A 121 -4.59 22.83 -7.76
CA ALA A 121 -5.63 21.83 -7.91
C ALA A 121 -5.65 21.18 -9.30
N GLU A 122 -4.96 21.77 -10.28
CA GLU A 122 -4.89 21.26 -11.65
C GLU A 122 -3.70 20.30 -11.81
N GLU A 123 -3.87 19.07 -11.28
CA GLU A 123 -2.96 17.94 -11.53
C GLU A 123 -3.71 16.72 -12.06
N LEU A 124 -2.98 15.85 -12.77
CA LEU A 124 -3.45 14.51 -13.07
C LEU A 124 -3.56 13.70 -11.78
N PRO A 125 -4.40 12.64 -11.75
CA PRO A 125 -4.49 11.77 -10.59
C PRO A 125 -3.11 11.31 -10.13
N VAL A 126 -2.80 11.57 -8.86
CA VAL A 126 -1.51 11.22 -8.26
C VAL A 126 -1.33 9.72 -8.29
N GLU A 127 -0.24 9.26 -8.89
CA GLU A 127 0.10 7.85 -8.93
C GLU A 127 0.90 7.51 -7.68
N VAL A 128 0.41 6.55 -6.89
CA VAL A 128 1.06 6.11 -5.64
C VAL A 128 1.60 4.71 -5.84
N TRP A 129 2.91 4.58 -5.62
CA TRP A 129 3.67 3.34 -5.76
C TRP A 129 4.42 3.05 -4.46
N PHE A 130 4.81 1.81 -4.28
CA PHE A 130 5.61 1.34 -3.16
C PHE A 130 6.92 0.79 -3.69
N VAL A 131 8.02 1.00 -2.97
CA VAL A 131 9.29 0.34 -3.28
C VAL A 131 9.16 -1.13 -2.87
N GLU A 132 9.23 -2.04 -3.83
CA GLU A 132 9.16 -3.49 -3.57
C GLU A 132 10.55 -4.04 -3.24
N GLN A 133 11.54 -3.71 -4.08
CA GLN A 133 12.91 -4.20 -3.93
C GLN A 133 13.91 -3.30 -4.66
N LYS A 134 15.15 -3.31 -4.19
CA LYS A 134 16.31 -2.79 -4.92
C LYS A 134 16.80 -3.84 -5.91
N THR A 135 16.75 -3.53 -7.20
CA THR A 135 17.11 -4.49 -8.26
C THR A 135 18.58 -4.43 -8.64
N ALA A 136 19.18 -3.25 -8.56
CA ALA A 136 20.59 -3.05 -8.86
C ALA A 136 21.17 -1.91 -8.04
N GLU A 137 22.46 -2.02 -7.71
CA GLU A 137 23.20 -0.97 -7.04
C GLU A 137 24.59 -0.85 -7.66
N THR A 138 24.93 0.36 -8.09
CA THR A 138 26.25 0.74 -8.56
C THR A 138 26.71 2.00 -7.82
N LYS A 139 27.98 2.37 -8.01
CA LYS A 139 28.51 3.63 -7.44
C LYS A 139 27.82 4.88 -7.99
N GLU A 140 27.24 4.80 -9.18
CA GLU A 140 26.66 5.95 -9.88
C GLU A 140 25.13 5.95 -9.83
N THR A 141 24.49 4.79 -9.76
CA THR A 141 23.03 4.64 -9.83
C THR A 141 22.54 3.49 -8.96
N VAL A 142 21.39 3.69 -8.31
CA VAL A 142 20.63 2.66 -7.60
C VAL A 142 19.27 2.51 -8.29
N GLU A 143 18.87 1.27 -8.58
CA GLU A 143 17.61 0.95 -9.24
C GLU A 143 16.64 0.27 -8.28
N PHE A 144 15.38 0.72 -8.33
CA PHE A 144 14.28 0.17 -7.56
C PHE A 144 13.17 -0.32 -8.48
N GLU A 145 12.60 -1.46 -8.12
CA GLU A 145 11.34 -1.94 -8.66
C GLU A 145 10.20 -1.45 -7.76
N LEU A 146 9.19 -0.87 -8.38
CA LEU A 146 8.02 -0.33 -7.70
C LEU A 146 6.81 -1.24 -7.93
N SER A 147 5.95 -1.32 -6.93
CA SER A 147 4.68 -2.04 -6.99
C SER A 147 3.50 -1.11 -6.69
N SER A 148 2.35 -1.42 -7.25
CA SER A 148 1.09 -0.73 -6.92
C SER A 148 0.59 -1.22 -5.56
N ALA A 149 -0.15 -0.38 -4.83
CA ALA A 149 -0.86 -0.83 -3.61
C ALA A 149 -1.84 -1.99 -3.88
N LEU A 150 -2.27 -2.14 -5.14
CA LEU A 150 -3.15 -3.19 -5.62
C LEU A 150 -2.41 -4.46 -6.01
N ASP A 151 -1.08 -4.46 -5.99
CA ASP A 151 -0.31 -5.68 -6.08
C ASP A 151 -0.30 -6.34 -4.70
N PHE A 152 -1.26 -7.25 -4.52
CA PHE A 152 -1.51 -7.88 -3.24
C PHE A 152 -0.50 -8.99 -2.90
N ASN A 153 0.63 -9.14 -3.61
CA ASN A 153 1.63 -10.18 -3.34
C ASN A 153 1.00 -11.58 -3.23
N GLY A 154 0.05 -11.90 -4.13
CA GLY A 154 -0.71 -13.15 -4.13
C GLY A 154 -1.81 -13.25 -3.06
N VAL A 155 -2.04 -12.22 -2.23
CA VAL A 155 -3.16 -12.17 -1.29
C VAL A 155 -4.46 -12.01 -2.09
N GLN A 156 -5.27 -13.07 -2.08
CA GLN A 156 -6.59 -13.04 -2.68
C GLN A 156 -7.60 -12.34 -1.77
N LEU A 157 -8.30 -11.36 -2.34
CA LEU A 157 -9.50 -10.79 -1.74
C LEU A 157 -10.72 -11.58 -2.27
N PRO A 158 -11.68 -11.95 -1.41
CA PRO A 158 -11.78 -11.69 0.03
C PRO A 158 -10.87 -12.61 0.88
N ARG A 159 -10.22 -12.06 1.91
CA ARG A 159 -9.36 -12.84 2.84
C ARG A 159 -10.10 -13.99 3.55
N ARG A 160 -11.42 -13.90 3.70
CA ARG A 160 -12.24 -14.91 4.38
C ARG A 160 -12.71 -15.97 3.39
N GLN A 161 -12.15 -17.17 3.49
CA GLN A 161 -12.60 -18.34 2.75
C GLN A 161 -13.81 -19.01 3.45
N ILE A 162 -14.72 -19.55 2.65
CA ILE A 162 -15.85 -20.34 3.14
C ILE A 162 -15.35 -21.75 3.47
N VAL A 163 -15.04 -22.01 4.74
CA VAL A 163 -14.65 -23.33 5.24
C VAL A 163 -15.80 -23.92 6.05
N ALA A 164 -16.16 -25.17 5.75
CA ALA A 164 -17.42 -25.69 6.24
C ALA A 164 -17.43 -25.96 7.76
N ASN A 165 -16.37 -26.53 8.33
CA ASN A 165 -16.44 -27.07 9.69
C ASN A 165 -15.39 -26.51 10.66
N VAL A 166 -14.66 -25.46 10.26
CA VAL A 166 -13.61 -24.84 11.08
C VAL A 166 -13.86 -23.35 11.23
N CYS A 167 -13.91 -22.88 12.46
CA CYS A 167 -14.14 -21.49 12.81
C CYS A 167 -12.93 -20.62 12.43
N GLY A 168 -13.13 -19.68 11.49
CA GLY A 168 -12.11 -18.70 11.11
C GLY A 168 -11.69 -17.76 12.24
N TRP A 169 -12.52 -17.55 13.26
CA TRP A 169 -12.13 -16.72 14.41
C TRP A 169 -10.93 -17.29 15.17
N LEU A 170 -10.77 -18.61 15.18
CA LEU A 170 -9.64 -19.25 15.87
C LEU A 170 -8.30 -18.96 15.16
N THR A 171 -8.29 -18.85 13.82
CA THR A 171 -7.06 -18.61 13.06
C THR A 171 -6.53 -17.18 13.22
N VAL A 172 -7.40 -16.25 13.63
CA VAL A 172 -7.03 -14.86 13.96
C VAL A 172 -6.90 -14.62 15.47
N GLY A 173 -6.91 -15.68 16.29
CA GLY A 173 -6.79 -15.57 17.75
C GLY A 173 -8.01 -14.96 18.45
N GLY A 174 -9.17 -14.93 17.79
CA GLY A 174 -10.39 -14.28 18.27
C GLY A 174 -11.17 -15.06 19.34
N TYR A 175 -10.63 -16.16 19.90
CA TYR A 175 -11.27 -16.90 20.99
C TYR A 175 -11.26 -16.07 22.28
N ARG A 176 -12.42 -15.94 22.93
CA ARG A 176 -12.67 -15.01 24.04
C ARG A 176 -12.38 -13.53 23.71
N GLY A 177 -12.27 -13.21 22.42
CA GLY A 177 -12.10 -11.85 21.92
C GLY A 177 -13.38 -11.28 21.33
N PRO A 178 -13.30 -10.06 20.76
CA PRO A 178 -14.44 -9.40 20.11
C PRO A 178 -15.07 -10.19 18.98
N GLU A 179 -14.30 -11.07 18.32
CA GLU A 179 -14.75 -11.85 17.15
C GLU A 179 -15.83 -12.88 17.50
N CYS A 180 -15.52 -13.80 18.43
CA CYS A 180 -16.49 -14.81 18.85
C CYS A 180 -17.37 -14.34 20.02
N GLY A 181 -16.96 -13.30 20.75
CA GLY A 181 -17.74 -12.70 21.84
C GLY A 181 -17.94 -13.58 23.07
N TYR A 182 -17.19 -14.68 23.22
CA TYR A 182 -17.37 -15.59 24.35
C TYR A 182 -16.77 -15.01 25.64
N THR A 183 -17.61 -14.59 26.57
CA THR A 183 -17.21 -14.05 27.88
C THR A 183 -17.63 -14.95 29.05
N GLY A 184 -18.12 -16.16 28.76
CA GLY A 184 -18.60 -17.10 29.77
C GLY A 184 -17.50 -17.72 30.64
N ALA A 185 -17.89 -18.16 31.84
CA ALA A 185 -16.99 -18.80 32.79
C ALA A 185 -16.69 -20.27 32.48
N ALA A 186 -17.54 -20.94 31.67
CA ALA A 186 -17.29 -22.33 31.30
C ALA A 186 -16.03 -22.43 30.42
N MET A 187 -15.19 -23.40 30.71
CA MET A 187 -13.89 -23.62 30.06
C MET A 187 -13.83 -25.05 29.56
N PHE A 188 -13.28 -25.23 28.36
CA PHE A 188 -13.16 -26.56 27.75
C PHE A 188 -11.81 -26.70 27.06
N ASP A 189 -11.26 -27.91 27.06
CA ASP A 189 -10.08 -28.24 26.27
C ASP A 189 -10.40 -28.26 24.76
N ARG A 190 -9.38 -28.57 23.95
CA ARG A 190 -9.49 -28.66 22.48
C ARG A 190 -10.50 -29.73 22.02
N ASP A 191 -10.79 -30.71 22.84
CA ASP A 191 -11.67 -31.85 22.54
C ASP A 191 -13.07 -31.67 23.15
N ASP A 192 -13.38 -30.46 23.64
CA ASP A 192 -14.65 -30.07 24.23
C ASP A 192 -14.94 -30.71 25.61
N ASN A 193 -13.91 -31.21 26.32
CA ASN A 193 -14.04 -31.67 27.71
C ASN A 193 -13.94 -30.48 28.68
N PRO A 194 -14.74 -30.45 29.76
CA PRO A 194 -14.73 -29.35 30.72
C PRO A 194 -13.40 -29.33 31.49
N VAL A 195 -12.82 -28.13 31.64
CA VAL A 195 -11.59 -27.91 32.41
C VAL A 195 -11.82 -26.86 33.50
N GLY A 196 -11.16 -27.03 34.65
CA GLY A 196 -11.21 -26.06 35.75
C GLY A 196 -10.07 -25.03 35.71
N ASP A 197 -8.99 -25.33 34.98
CA ASP A 197 -7.81 -24.48 34.86
C ASP A 197 -7.93 -23.59 33.60
N PRO A 198 -7.91 -22.25 33.74
CA PRO A 198 -7.95 -21.31 32.61
C PRO A 198 -6.82 -21.49 31.59
N SER A 199 -5.65 -21.99 32.00
CA SER A 199 -4.52 -22.20 31.09
C SER A 199 -4.75 -23.33 30.08
N LEU A 200 -5.68 -24.24 30.38
CA LEU A 200 -6.06 -25.37 29.54
C LEU A 200 -7.26 -25.07 28.64
N ASP A 201 -7.91 -23.92 28.79
CA ASP A 201 -9.07 -23.54 27.99
C ASP A 201 -8.67 -23.22 26.55
N ARG A 202 -9.07 -24.09 25.62
CA ARG A 202 -8.80 -23.94 24.19
C ARG A 202 -10.05 -24.27 23.39
N CYS A 203 -10.45 -23.39 22.49
CA CYS A 203 -11.55 -23.68 21.57
C CYS A 203 -11.09 -24.66 20.48
N GLY A 204 -11.83 -25.75 20.30
CA GLY A 204 -11.61 -26.72 19.22
C GLY A 204 -12.00 -26.21 17.82
N GLY A 205 -12.68 -25.06 17.73
CA GLY A 205 -13.06 -24.41 16.46
C GLY A 205 -14.22 -25.08 15.71
N ARG A 206 -14.88 -26.08 16.31
CA ARG A 206 -15.99 -26.83 15.71
C ARG A 206 -17.34 -26.26 16.17
N LEU A 207 -18.42 -26.67 15.49
CA LEU A 207 -19.79 -26.35 15.91
C LEU A 207 -20.10 -26.87 17.32
N SER A 208 -19.62 -28.07 17.66
CA SER A 208 -19.71 -28.65 19.01
C SER A 208 -19.07 -27.73 20.05
N SER A 209 -17.87 -27.23 19.77
CA SER A 209 -17.11 -26.34 20.66
C SER A 209 -17.85 -25.04 20.97
N CYS A 210 -18.58 -24.50 19.98
CA CYS A 210 -19.41 -23.32 20.16
C CYS A 210 -20.66 -23.65 21.00
N LYS A 211 -21.31 -24.79 20.73
CA LYS A 211 -22.48 -25.26 21.50
C LYS A 211 -22.17 -25.50 22.97
N CYS A 212 -21.00 -26.04 23.32
CA CYS A 212 -20.60 -26.23 24.71
C CYS A 212 -20.46 -24.90 25.47
N ARG A 213 -20.18 -23.80 24.77
CA ARG A 213 -19.88 -22.48 25.35
C ARG A 213 -21.11 -21.56 25.38
N PHE A 214 -21.86 -21.50 24.28
CA PHE A 214 -23.02 -20.61 24.14
C PHE A 214 -24.36 -21.32 24.40
N GLY A 215 -24.37 -22.65 24.42
CA GLY A 215 -25.59 -23.45 24.51
C GLY A 215 -25.97 -24.07 23.17
N ALA A 216 -26.61 -25.24 23.20
CA ALA A 216 -26.91 -26.01 21.99
C ALA A 216 -27.98 -25.38 21.08
N ASN A 217 -28.87 -24.58 21.66
CA ASN A 217 -30.05 -24.00 21.00
C ASN A 217 -29.98 -22.47 20.88
N GLU A 218 -28.86 -21.87 21.28
CA GLU A 218 -28.65 -20.42 21.20
C GLU A 218 -28.02 -20.02 19.85
N PRO A 219 -28.18 -18.76 19.41
CA PRO A 219 -27.46 -18.23 18.26
C PRO A 219 -25.95 -18.36 18.47
N LEU A 220 -25.29 -19.15 17.62
CA LEU A 220 -23.86 -19.42 17.73
C LEU A 220 -23.06 -18.42 16.89
N PRO A 221 -22.21 -17.56 17.48
CA PRO A 221 -21.33 -16.63 16.76
C PRO A 221 -20.11 -17.35 16.15
N ILE A 222 -20.34 -18.50 15.51
CA ILE A 222 -19.28 -19.31 14.90
C ILE A 222 -18.82 -18.69 13.59
N GLY A 223 -17.50 -18.57 13.42
CA GLY A 223 -16.88 -18.06 12.20
C GLY A 223 -16.75 -19.08 11.07
N ALA A 224 -17.50 -20.18 11.12
CA ALA A 224 -17.50 -21.28 10.14
C ALA A 224 -18.77 -21.24 9.28
N PHE A 225 -18.80 -22.05 8.21
CA PHE A 225 -19.97 -22.19 7.35
C PHE A 225 -20.46 -23.65 7.31
N PRO A 226 -21.07 -24.19 8.40
CA PRO A 226 -21.44 -25.61 8.50
C PRO A 226 -22.25 -26.17 7.34
N ALA A 227 -23.05 -25.33 6.69
CA ALA A 227 -23.87 -25.71 5.54
C ALA A 227 -23.10 -25.80 4.22
N ALA A 228 -21.87 -25.29 4.13
CA ALA A 228 -21.08 -25.29 2.90
C ALA A 228 -20.63 -26.72 2.50
N ASP A 229 -20.55 -27.66 3.44
CA ASP A 229 -20.27 -29.08 3.18
C ASP A 229 -21.50 -29.86 2.66
N LEU A 230 -22.69 -29.23 2.67
CA LEU A 230 -23.94 -29.90 2.24
C LEU A 230 -24.13 -29.90 0.73
N ILE A 231 -23.14 -29.42 -0.04
CA ILE A 231 -23.14 -29.52 -1.50
C ILE A 231 -22.95 -31.00 -1.87
N ARG A 232 -24.06 -31.68 -2.13
CA ARG A 232 -24.08 -32.97 -2.81
C ARG A 232 -23.62 -32.74 -4.25
N THR A 233 -22.36 -33.04 -4.54
CA THR A 233 -21.94 -33.40 -5.90
C THR A 233 -22.34 -34.82 -6.22
#